data_AF-A0A8T5QW06-F1
#
_entry.id   AF-A0A8T5QW06-F1
#
_cell.length_a   1.000
_cell.length_b   1.000
_cell.length_c   1.000
_cell.angle_alpha   90.00
_cell.angle_beta   90.00
_cell.angle_gamma   90.00
#
_symmetry.space_group_name_H-M   'P 1'
#
loop_
_entity.id
_entity.type
_entity.pdbx_description
1 polymer ?
#
loop_
_entity_poly.entity_id
_entity_poly.type
_entity_poly.pdbx_seq_one_letter_code
_entity_poly.pdbx_strand_id
1 'polypeptide(L)'
;KKKKLLEDLRLKDIKITVIGLSDVPISLGDHGGNEFLIRVKNLTTEDKLKAKQKLKEKNSVSFINFFGEQRFSKNNMQIGKAILKREWQKACSLIKDKKIEEYLQKHPRDFVNAIRLLPKKTISIYIHAYQSYVWNKCAEIMEVDQIPIIGFSTEFKDKLTEFTVEGILKKDKILLKDFIIREIPNLYLEGDSRKKYAKASNVRMVEEGKDYMVLKFKLGTGCYATEFIRQLFE
;
A
#
# COMPACT_ATOMS: atom_id res chain seq x y z
N LYS A 1 -4.15 -38.86 -9.64
CA LYS A 1 -5.53 -38.63 -9.12
C LYS A 1 -5.80 -37.15 -8.80
N LYS A 2 -5.07 -36.48 -7.90
CA LYS A 2 -5.29 -35.04 -7.58
C LYS A 2 -5.16 -34.08 -8.77
N LYS A 3 -4.16 -34.27 -9.65
CA LYS A 3 -3.98 -33.42 -10.86
C LYS A 3 -5.23 -33.42 -11.76
N LYS A 4 -5.73 -34.60 -12.11
CA LYS A 4 -6.93 -34.77 -12.94
C LYS A 4 -8.17 -34.13 -12.31
N LEU A 5 -8.35 -34.30 -11.00
CA LEU A 5 -9.45 -33.67 -10.26
C LEU A 5 -9.42 -32.13 -10.33
N LEU A 6 -8.22 -31.52 -10.27
CA LEU A 6 -8.07 -30.07 -10.36
C LEU A 6 -8.29 -29.55 -11.79
N GLU A 7 -7.89 -30.32 -12.80
CA GLU A 7 -8.09 -29.99 -14.22
C GLU A 7 -9.57 -30.08 -14.64
N ASP A 8 -10.32 -30.99 -14.01
CA ASP A 8 -11.75 -31.19 -14.25
C ASP A 8 -12.63 -30.18 -13.47
N LEU A 9 -12.07 -29.47 -12.48
CA LEU A 9 -12.82 -28.48 -11.71
C LEU A 9 -13.22 -27.29 -12.59
N ARG A 10 -14.52 -26.97 -12.59
CA ARG A 10 -15.08 -25.82 -13.30
C ARG A 10 -15.72 -24.89 -12.29
N LEU A 11 -15.12 -23.73 -12.11
CA LEU A 11 -15.62 -22.66 -11.26
C LEU A 11 -15.83 -21.44 -12.14
N LYS A 12 -16.91 -20.70 -11.89
CA LYS A 12 -17.18 -19.44 -12.59
C LYS A 12 -16.02 -18.46 -12.33
N ASP A 13 -15.53 -17.82 -13.38
CA ASP A 13 -14.45 -16.82 -13.35
C ASP A 13 -13.07 -17.31 -12.84
N ILE A 14 -12.91 -18.62 -12.60
CA ILE A 14 -11.66 -19.21 -12.11
C ILE A 14 -11.20 -20.31 -13.06
N LYS A 15 -9.97 -20.16 -13.56
CA LYS A 15 -9.27 -21.18 -14.35
C LYS A 15 -8.10 -21.72 -13.54
N ILE A 16 -8.05 -23.05 -13.37
CA ILE A 16 -6.96 -23.73 -12.68
C ILE A 16 -6.14 -24.49 -13.72
N THR A 17 -4.82 -24.29 -13.71
CA THR A 17 -3.87 -25.02 -14.56
C THR A 17 -2.73 -25.54 -13.69
N VAL A 18 -2.46 -26.84 -13.76
CA VAL A 18 -1.33 -27.43 -13.03
C VAL A 18 -0.04 -27.24 -13.83
N ILE A 19 0.84 -26.37 -13.36
CA ILE A 19 2.11 -26.04 -14.02
C ILE A 19 3.27 -26.98 -13.65
N GLY A 20 3.24 -27.58 -12.46
CA GLY A 20 4.32 -28.41 -11.93
C GLY A 20 4.08 -28.81 -10.48
N LEU A 21 5.03 -29.54 -9.90
CA LEU A 21 5.06 -29.91 -8.49
C LEU A 21 6.37 -29.38 -7.86
N SER A 22 6.29 -28.98 -6.60
CA SER A 22 7.41 -28.49 -5.80
C SER A 22 7.32 -29.10 -4.41
N ASP A 23 8.45 -29.39 -3.79
CA ASP A 23 8.59 -29.78 -2.39
C ASP A 23 8.59 -28.56 -1.45
N VAL A 24 8.86 -27.36 -1.98
CA VAL A 24 8.78 -26.09 -1.26
C VAL A 24 7.43 -25.41 -1.53
N PRO A 25 6.70 -24.95 -0.49
CA PRO A 25 5.45 -24.20 -0.66
C PRO A 25 5.71 -22.76 -1.12
N ILE A 26 4.83 -22.24 -1.97
CA ILE A 26 4.84 -20.83 -2.37
C ILE A 26 4.37 -19.96 -1.19
N SER A 27 5.18 -18.97 -0.84
CA SER A 27 4.99 -18.04 0.27
C SER A 27 4.80 -16.60 -0.21
N LEU A 28 4.30 -15.74 0.69
CA LEU A 28 4.14 -14.31 0.41
C LEU A 28 5.53 -13.67 0.22
N GLY A 29 5.77 -13.06 -0.93
CA GLY A 29 7.05 -12.43 -1.27
C GLY A 29 7.86 -13.17 -2.33
N ASP A 30 7.48 -14.41 -2.66
CA ASP A 30 8.20 -15.25 -3.64
C ASP A 30 8.14 -14.72 -5.09
N HIS A 31 7.29 -13.72 -5.37
CA HIS A 31 7.21 -13.10 -6.69
C HIS A 31 8.28 -12.01 -6.88
N GLY A 32 8.81 -11.86 -8.10
CA GLY A 32 9.71 -10.74 -8.45
C GLY A 32 8.98 -9.42 -8.75
N GLY A 33 7.66 -9.47 -8.94
CA GLY A 33 6.86 -8.34 -9.40
C GLY A 33 5.70 -8.81 -10.29
N ASN A 34 5.07 -7.85 -10.97
CA ASN A 34 3.90 -8.11 -11.82
C ASN A 34 4.06 -7.43 -13.18
N GLU A 35 3.54 -8.07 -14.22
CA GLU A 35 3.35 -7.46 -15.54
C GLU A 35 1.90 -6.99 -15.66
N PHE A 36 1.73 -5.76 -16.13
CA PHE A 36 0.44 -5.10 -16.25
C PHE A 36 0.12 -4.85 -17.72
N LEU A 37 -1.16 -4.99 -18.07
CA LEU A 37 -1.74 -4.52 -19.32
C LEU A 37 -2.96 -3.68 -18.94
N ILE A 38 -2.84 -2.35 -19.04
CA ILE A 38 -3.84 -1.40 -18.54
C ILE A 38 -4.33 -0.53 -19.67
N ARG A 39 -5.67 -0.44 -19.81
CA ARG A 39 -6.33 0.55 -20.67
C ARG A 39 -6.66 1.79 -19.85
N VAL A 40 -6.02 2.91 -20.16
CA VAL A 40 -6.30 4.22 -19.57
C VAL A 40 -7.23 4.96 -20.52
N LYS A 41 -8.39 5.38 -20.02
CA LYS A 41 -9.47 6.04 -20.79
C LYS A 41 -9.59 7.52 -20.42
N ASN A 42 -10.44 8.25 -21.15
CA ASN A 42 -10.73 9.67 -20.97
C ASN A 42 -9.47 10.54 -21.15
N LEU A 43 -8.62 10.17 -22.10
CA LEU A 43 -7.38 10.89 -22.40
C LEU A 43 -7.61 11.94 -23.48
N THR A 44 -7.12 13.15 -23.24
CA THR A 44 -7.01 14.19 -24.26
C THR A 44 -5.82 13.94 -25.19
N THR A 45 -5.76 14.65 -26.31
CA THR A 45 -4.58 14.62 -27.18
C THR A 45 -3.31 15.05 -26.44
N GLU A 46 -3.41 16.01 -25.53
CA GLU A 46 -2.28 16.50 -24.72
C GLU A 46 -1.76 15.42 -23.77
N ASP A 47 -2.64 14.73 -23.04
CA ASP A 47 -2.25 13.65 -22.11
C ASP A 47 -1.48 12.54 -22.85
N LYS A 48 -1.97 12.16 -24.03
CA LYS A 48 -1.31 11.15 -24.88
C LYS A 48 0.07 11.63 -25.35
N LEU A 49 0.24 12.91 -25.66
CA LEU A 49 1.54 13.48 -26.06
C LEU A 49 2.53 13.48 -24.89
N LYS A 50 2.12 13.89 -23.68
CA LYS A 50 2.94 13.84 -22.46
C LYS A 50 3.45 12.44 -22.16
N ALA A 51 2.55 11.45 -22.19
CA ALA A 51 2.90 10.06 -21.97
C ALA A 51 3.90 9.57 -23.05
N LYS A 52 3.64 9.86 -24.33
CA LYS A 52 4.55 9.46 -25.42
C LYS A 52 5.94 10.08 -25.29
N GLN A 53 6.04 11.33 -24.85
CA GLN A 53 7.34 11.99 -24.63
C GLN A 53 8.17 11.22 -23.58
N LYS A 54 7.57 10.92 -22.42
CA LYS A 54 8.23 10.15 -21.35
C LYS A 54 8.59 8.72 -21.78
N LEU A 55 7.78 8.11 -22.64
CA LEU A 55 8.04 6.77 -23.18
C LEU A 55 9.17 6.75 -24.22
N LYS A 56 9.38 7.83 -24.98
CA LYS A 56 10.44 7.90 -26.01
C LYS A 56 11.83 7.91 -25.40
N GLU A 57 11.98 8.36 -24.17
CA GLU A 57 13.29 8.60 -23.59
C GLU A 57 14.01 7.30 -23.19
N LYS A 58 13.30 6.23 -22.77
CA LYS A 58 13.92 4.96 -22.30
C LYS A 58 12.94 3.77 -22.37
N ASN A 59 13.46 2.54 -22.50
CA ASN A 59 12.72 1.28 -22.24
C ASN A 59 12.26 1.10 -20.77
N SER A 60 12.53 2.10 -19.93
CA SER A 60 12.19 2.10 -18.51
C SER A 60 11.96 3.51 -18.00
N VAL A 61 10.90 3.70 -17.22
CA VAL A 61 10.52 5.00 -16.68
C VAL A 61 10.64 4.95 -15.16
N SER A 62 11.39 5.89 -14.59
CA SER A 62 11.45 6.08 -13.13
C SER A 62 10.29 6.93 -12.65
N PHE A 63 9.76 6.62 -11.47
CA PHE A 63 8.64 7.35 -10.86
C PHE A 63 8.79 7.32 -9.33
N ILE A 64 8.14 8.25 -8.63
CA ILE A 64 8.10 8.26 -7.17
C ILE A 64 7.22 7.11 -6.69
N ASN A 65 7.75 6.26 -5.83
CA ASN A 65 7.13 5.03 -5.35
C ASN A 65 6.14 5.27 -4.20
N PHE A 66 5.24 6.24 -4.40
CA PHE A 66 4.16 6.54 -3.48
C PHE A 66 3.34 5.28 -3.14
N PHE A 67 2.84 5.24 -1.92
CA PHE A 67 1.76 4.33 -1.57
C PHE A 67 0.48 4.81 -2.25
N GLY A 68 -0.11 3.99 -3.12
CA GLY A 68 -1.31 4.38 -3.86
C GLY A 68 -2.58 4.35 -3.02
N GLU A 69 -3.66 4.95 -3.54
CA GLU A 69 -4.96 5.12 -2.85
C GLU A 69 -5.53 3.83 -2.25
N GLN A 70 -5.30 2.68 -2.91
CA GLN A 70 -5.71 1.37 -2.42
C GLN A 70 -5.14 1.02 -1.03
N ARG A 71 -3.96 1.57 -0.66
CA ARG A 71 -3.37 1.41 0.69
C ARG A 71 -4.22 2.10 1.76
N PHE A 72 -4.77 3.26 1.43
CA PHE A 72 -5.51 4.10 2.37
C PHE A 72 -6.98 3.71 2.46
N SER A 73 -7.53 3.08 1.40
CA SER A 73 -8.96 2.78 1.31
C SER A 73 -9.79 4.02 1.67
N LYS A 74 -10.97 3.85 2.27
CA LYS A 74 -11.80 4.98 2.71
C LYS A 74 -11.23 5.70 3.93
N ASN A 75 -10.82 4.94 4.95
CA ASN A 75 -10.51 5.49 6.29
C ASN A 75 -9.29 4.85 6.96
N ASN A 76 -8.47 4.03 6.28
CA ASN A 76 -7.46 3.22 6.96
C ASN A 76 -6.44 4.09 7.70
N MET A 77 -6.01 5.20 7.07
CA MET A 77 -5.09 6.16 7.68
C MET A 77 -5.67 6.78 8.95
N GLN A 78 -6.94 7.20 8.90
CA GLN A 78 -7.64 7.83 10.01
C GLN A 78 -7.85 6.85 11.17
N ILE A 79 -8.16 5.59 10.86
CA ILE A 79 -8.24 4.50 11.85
C ILE A 79 -6.85 4.28 12.49
N GLY A 80 -5.79 4.17 11.68
CA GLY A 80 -4.43 3.99 12.17
C GLY A 80 -3.99 5.13 13.09
N LYS A 81 -4.27 6.38 12.68
CA LYS A 81 -4.04 7.57 13.50
C LYS A 81 -4.81 7.52 14.82
N ALA A 82 -6.08 7.13 14.80
CA ALA A 82 -6.89 7.00 16.03
C ALA A 82 -6.33 5.93 16.98
N ILE A 83 -5.88 4.78 16.46
CA ILE A 83 -5.23 3.72 17.26
C ILE A 83 -3.93 4.22 17.88
N LEU A 84 -3.06 4.87 17.10
CA LEU A 84 -1.80 5.42 17.60
C LEU A 84 -2.02 6.44 18.71
N LYS A 85 -3.08 7.25 18.59
CA LYS A 85 -3.48 8.24 19.61
C LYS A 85 -4.31 7.66 20.76
N ARG A 86 -4.57 6.35 20.78
CA ARG A 86 -5.44 5.68 21.77
C ARG A 86 -6.88 6.25 21.81
N GLU A 87 -7.33 6.83 20.70
CA GLU A 87 -8.70 7.29 20.48
C GLU A 87 -9.59 6.09 20.12
N TRP A 88 -9.69 5.10 21.02
CA TRP A 88 -10.28 3.78 20.74
C TRP A 88 -11.74 3.83 20.30
N GLN A 89 -12.54 4.71 20.90
CA GLN A 89 -13.94 4.92 20.50
C GLN A 89 -14.04 5.39 19.05
N LYS A 90 -13.17 6.31 18.64
CA LYS A 90 -13.12 6.82 17.26
C LYS A 90 -12.60 5.78 16.28
N ALA A 91 -11.61 4.98 16.69
CA ALA A 91 -11.16 3.86 15.88
C ALA A 91 -12.32 2.88 15.62
N CYS A 92 -13.09 2.51 16.66
CA CYS A 92 -14.27 1.66 16.51
C CYS A 92 -15.33 2.28 15.59
N SER A 93 -15.63 3.58 15.72
CA SER A 93 -16.66 4.22 14.89
C SER A 93 -16.28 4.31 13.41
N LEU A 94 -14.97 4.35 13.11
CA LEU A 94 -14.45 4.34 11.75
C LEU A 94 -14.35 2.92 11.17
N ILE A 95 -14.10 1.91 12.01
CA ILE A 95 -14.08 0.49 11.64
C ILE A 95 -15.53 -0.01 11.63
N LYS A 96 -16.17 0.06 10.46
CA LYS A 96 -17.52 -0.47 10.24
C LYS A 96 -17.51 -2.01 10.17
N ASP A 97 -17.31 -2.66 11.31
CA ASP A 97 -17.28 -4.12 11.45
C ASP A 97 -18.42 -4.60 12.35
N LYS A 98 -19.21 -5.54 11.83
CA LYS A 98 -20.40 -6.07 12.51
C LYS A 98 -20.07 -6.69 13.89
N LYS A 99 -18.91 -7.34 14.04
CA LYS A 99 -18.51 -7.97 15.32
C LYS A 99 -18.21 -6.91 16.37
N ILE A 100 -17.59 -5.81 15.97
CA ILE A 100 -17.32 -4.67 16.85
C ILE A 100 -18.64 -4.05 17.31
N GLU A 101 -19.57 -3.82 16.38
CA GLU A 101 -20.88 -3.23 16.67
C GLU A 101 -21.68 -4.09 17.66
N GLU A 102 -21.80 -5.40 17.40
CA GLU A 102 -22.50 -6.35 18.28
C GLU A 102 -21.87 -6.45 19.67
N TYR A 103 -20.54 -6.38 19.76
CA TYR A 103 -19.84 -6.37 21.05
C TYR A 103 -20.11 -5.10 21.84
N LEU A 104 -20.04 -3.93 21.21
CA LEU A 104 -20.24 -2.64 21.87
C LEU A 104 -21.69 -2.41 22.31
N GLN A 105 -22.67 -3.05 21.67
CA GLN A 105 -24.05 -3.05 22.19
C GLN A 105 -24.15 -3.68 23.58
N LYS A 106 -23.36 -4.72 23.85
CA LYS A 106 -23.32 -5.41 25.16
C LYS A 106 -22.34 -4.76 26.13
N HIS A 107 -21.28 -4.14 25.60
CA HIS A 107 -20.19 -3.53 26.37
C HIS A 107 -19.90 -2.08 25.89
N PRO A 108 -20.76 -1.09 26.20
CA PRO A 108 -20.78 0.23 25.55
C PRO A 108 -19.53 1.13 25.69
N ARG A 109 -18.53 0.71 26.48
CA ARG A 109 -17.30 1.46 26.73
C ARG A 109 -16.03 0.64 26.52
N ASP A 110 -16.17 -0.63 26.14
CA ASP A 110 -15.03 -1.55 26.03
C ASP A 110 -14.48 -1.60 24.59
N PHE A 111 -14.01 -0.44 24.13
CA PHE A 111 -13.54 -0.25 22.75
C PHE A 111 -12.25 -1.03 22.43
N VAL A 112 -11.39 -1.21 23.44
CA VAL A 112 -10.13 -1.95 23.27
C VAL A 112 -10.42 -3.41 22.97
N ASN A 113 -11.26 -4.07 23.77
CA ASN A 113 -11.59 -5.47 23.51
C ASN A 113 -12.43 -5.63 22.25
N ALA A 114 -13.27 -4.64 21.89
CA ALA A 114 -13.97 -4.64 20.62
C ALA A 114 -13.00 -4.71 19.43
N ILE A 115 -11.97 -3.85 19.40
CA ILE A 115 -10.94 -3.89 18.34
C ILE A 115 -10.14 -5.21 18.36
N ARG A 116 -9.89 -5.78 19.54
CA ARG A 116 -9.18 -7.06 19.69
C ARG A 116 -9.94 -8.27 19.11
N LEU A 117 -11.22 -8.11 18.75
CA LEU A 117 -11.96 -9.13 17.98
C LEU A 117 -11.43 -9.28 16.55
N LEU A 118 -10.76 -8.26 16.02
CA LEU A 118 -10.16 -8.30 14.69
C LEU A 118 -8.85 -9.08 14.70
N PRO A 119 -8.51 -9.77 13.61
CA PRO A 119 -7.17 -10.31 13.42
C PRO A 119 -6.11 -9.21 13.53
N LYS A 120 -4.98 -9.48 14.19
CA LYS A 120 -3.89 -8.50 14.36
C LYS A 120 -3.39 -7.92 13.04
N LYS A 121 -3.35 -8.74 11.98
CA LYS A 121 -2.99 -8.31 10.62
C LYS A 121 -3.96 -7.27 10.06
N THR A 122 -5.24 -7.35 10.40
CA THR A 122 -6.23 -6.33 10.00
C THR A 122 -5.98 -5.02 10.74
N ILE A 123 -5.67 -5.09 12.03
CA ILE A 123 -5.35 -3.90 12.82
C ILE A 123 -4.06 -3.24 12.30
N SER A 124 -3.04 -4.05 11.97
CA SER A 124 -1.77 -3.53 11.46
C SER A 124 -1.94 -2.82 10.12
N ILE A 125 -2.86 -3.24 9.24
CA ILE A 125 -3.16 -2.55 7.98
C ILE A 125 -3.50 -1.06 8.21
N TYR A 126 -4.26 -0.74 9.26
CA TYR A 126 -4.62 0.64 9.58
C TYR A 126 -3.40 1.47 9.97
N ILE A 127 -2.53 0.91 10.81
CA ILE A 127 -1.33 1.61 11.27
C ILE A 127 -0.33 1.73 10.12
N HIS A 128 -0.18 0.70 9.29
CA HIS A 128 0.61 0.74 8.06
C HIS A 128 0.11 1.80 7.09
N ALA A 129 -1.20 2.04 7.01
CA ALA A 129 -1.74 3.14 6.22
C ALA A 129 -1.32 4.51 6.78
N TYR A 130 -1.25 4.68 8.10
CA TYR A 130 -0.69 5.90 8.68
C TYR A 130 0.81 6.05 8.41
N GLN A 131 1.61 4.99 8.56
CA GLN A 131 3.03 5.00 8.19
C GLN A 131 3.23 5.36 6.71
N SER A 132 2.38 4.82 5.82
CA SER A 132 2.38 5.12 4.39
C SER A 132 2.08 6.59 4.10
N TYR A 133 1.20 7.21 4.89
CA TYR A 133 0.88 8.64 4.78
C TYR A 133 2.10 9.50 5.13
N VAL A 134 2.76 9.20 6.25
CA VAL A 134 3.98 9.92 6.64
C VAL A 134 5.06 9.76 5.57
N TRP A 135 5.25 8.54 5.08
CA TRP A 135 6.19 8.26 4.00
C TRP A 135 5.90 9.06 2.73
N ASN A 136 4.63 9.10 2.28
CA ASN A 136 4.25 9.89 1.10
C ASN A 136 4.54 11.39 1.31
N LYS A 137 4.29 11.93 2.51
CA LYS A 137 4.59 13.34 2.82
C LYS A 137 6.08 13.64 2.83
N CYS A 138 6.91 12.72 3.32
CA CYS A 138 8.36 12.84 3.19
C CYS A 138 8.79 12.82 1.71
N ALA A 139 8.22 11.92 0.90
CA ALA A 139 8.57 11.77 -0.51
C ALA A 139 8.20 12.98 -1.38
N GLU A 140 7.18 13.75 -0.98
CA GLU A 140 6.82 15.03 -1.63
C GLU A 140 7.86 16.13 -1.41
N ILE A 141 8.63 16.08 -0.31
CA ILE A 141 9.47 17.20 0.15
C ILE A 141 10.96 16.91 -0.04
N MET A 142 11.36 15.66 0.18
CA MET A 142 12.77 15.30 0.37
C MET A 142 13.36 14.68 -0.90
N GLU A 143 14.54 15.13 -1.31
CA GLU A 143 15.31 14.51 -2.39
C GLU A 143 16.34 13.50 -1.86
N VAL A 144 15.83 12.37 -1.39
CA VAL A 144 16.63 11.25 -0.86
C VAL A 144 16.26 9.93 -1.53
N ASP A 145 17.20 8.98 -1.58
CA ASP A 145 16.98 7.67 -2.20
C ASP A 145 16.08 6.74 -1.37
N GLN A 146 16.19 6.82 -0.05
CA GLN A 146 15.43 5.98 0.89
C GLN A 146 14.76 6.85 1.95
N ILE A 147 13.50 6.55 2.23
CA ILE A 147 12.70 7.21 3.24
C ILE A 147 12.25 6.15 4.25
N PRO A 148 12.31 6.42 5.57
CA PRO A 148 11.91 5.47 6.58
C PRO A 148 10.39 5.25 6.56
N ILE A 149 9.98 4.00 6.72
CA ILE A 149 8.65 3.64 7.20
C ILE A 149 8.74 3.69 8.71
N ILE A 150 8.17 4.74 9.31
CA ILE A 150 8.38 5.05 10.72
C ILE A 150 7.79 4.00 11.67
N GLY A 151 8.43 3.77 12.79
CA GLY A 151 8.06 2.86 13.87
C GLY A 151 8.77 3.24 15.16
N PHE A 152 8.61 2.44 16.22
CA PHE A 152 9.09 2.82 17.55
C PHE A 152 10.62 2.84 17.67
N SER A 153 11.32 2.10 16.82
CA SER A 153 12.78 1.97 16.79
C SER A 153 13.38 2.60 15.53
N THR A 154 12.68 3.54 14.91
CA THR A 154 13.21 4.22 13.72
C THR A 154 14.36 5.13 14.09
N GLU A 155 15.51 4.85 13.49
CA GLU A 155 16.70 5.70 13.55
C GLU A 155 16.82 6.52 12.26
N PHE A 156 17.16 7.79 12.39
CA PHE A 156 17.29 8.69 11.25
C PHE A 156 18.75 8.81 10.83
N LYS A 157 19.01 8.66 9.53
CA LYS A 157 20.36 8.75 8.95
C LYS A 157 20.85 10.19 8.84
N ASP A 158 19.94 11.16 8.81
CA ASP A 158 20.24 12.57 8.62
C ASP A 158 19.19 13.47 9.30
N LYS A 159 19.60 14.69 9.63
CA LYS A 159 18.77 15.68 10.35
C LYS A 159 17.57 16.18 9.55
N LEU A 160 17.65 16.18 8.22
CA LEU A 160 16.54 16.65 7.38
C LEU A 160 15.39 15.64 7.42
N THR A 161 15.70 14.35 7.31
CA THR A 161 14.74 13.26 7.46
C THR A 161 14.08 13.30 8.84
N GLU A 162 14.90 13.39 9.90
CA GLU A 162 14.42 13.48 11.28
C GLU A 162 13.47 14.66 11.46
N PHE A 163 13.91 15.88 11.12
CA PHE A 163 13.10 17.10 11.25
C PHE A 163 11.78 17.01 10.47
N THR A 164 11.80 16.46 9.26
CA THR A 164 10.61 16.32 8.41
C THR A 164 9.61 15.35 9.04
N VAL A 165 10.07 14.17 9.47
CA VAL A 165 9.24 13.15 10.10
C VAL A 165 8.66 13.66 11.42
N GLU A 166 9.49 14.24 12.28
CA GLU A 166 9.06 14.80 13.56
C GLU A 166 8.05 15.93 13.36
N GLY A 167 8.25 16.79 12.35
CA GLY A 167 7.31 17.84 11.99
C GLY A 167 5.93 17.31 11.63
N ILE A 168 5.86 16.20 10.87
CA ILE A 168 4.60 15.54 10.50
C ILE A 168 3.94 14.92 11.75
N LEU A 169 4.70 14.15 12.53
CA LEU A 169 4.21 13.49 13.73
C LEU A 169 3.72 14.47 14.80
N LYS A 170 4.44 15.58 14.98
CA LYS A 170 4.08 16.66 15.92
C LYS A 170 2.74 17.31 15.56
N LYS A 171 2.46 17.55 14.26
CA LYS A 171 1.15 18.06 13.80
C LYS A 171 0.01 17.12 14.21
N ASP A 172 0.28 15.82 14.22
CA ASP A 172 -0.68 14.78 14.57
C ASP A 172 -0.72 14.42 16.05
N LYS A 173 0.19 15.00 16.86
CA LYS A 173 0.39 14.70 18.29
C LYS A 173 0.69 13.21 18.51
N ILE A 174 1.55 12.64 17.69
CA ILE A 174 2.02 11.26 17.78
C ILE A 174 3.53 11.26 18.03
N LEU A 175 4.00 10.31 18.82
CA LEU A 175 5.42 10.06 19.11
C LEU A 175 5.81 8.68 18.57
N LEU A 176 7.10 8.45 18.30
CA LEU A 176 7.59 7.14 17.82
C LEU A 176 7.23 6.01 18.80
N LYS A 177 7.30 6.26 20.11
CA LYS A 177 6.89 5.28 21.14
C LYS A 177 5.42 4.84 21.05
N ASP A 178 4.54 5.62 20.42
CA ASP A 178 3.12 5.30 20.31
C ASP A 178 2.84 4.13 19.34
N PHE A 179 3.83 3.80 18.50
CA PHE A 179 3.84 2.60 17.64
C PHE A 179 4.03 1.29 18.41
N ILE A 180 4.24 1.36 19.74
CA ILE A 180 4.10 0.24 20.67
C ILE A 180 2.69 0.25 21.25
N ILE A 181 1.82 -0.66 20.78
CA ILE A 181 0.40 -0.66 21.17
C ILE A 181 0.17 -1.68 22.28
N ARG A 182 0.39 -1.26 23.53
CA ARG A 182 0.37 -2.14 24.71
C ARG A 182 -0.99 -2.80 24.94
N GLU A 183 -2.06 -2.13 24.54
CA GLU A 183 -3.45 -2.60 24.64
C GLU A 183 -3.74 -3.78 23.69
N ILE A 184 -2.89 -3.99 22.68
CA ILE A 184 -2.97 -5.12 21.76
C ILE A 184 -1.65 -5.89 21.87
N PRO A 185 -1.60 -6.96 22.68
CA PRO A 185 -0.36 -7.69 22.94
C PRO A 185 0.34 -8.13 21.65
N ASN A 186 1.66 -8.01 21.61
CA ASN A 186 2.50 -8.37 20.46
C ASN A 186 2.20 -7.58 19.17
N LEU A 187 1.72 -6.33 19.29
CA LEU A 187 1.60 -5.39 18.19
C LEU A 187 2.61 -4.25 18.39
N TYR A 188 3.82 -4.48 17.89
CA TYR A 188 4.93 -3.54 17.89
C TYR A 188 5.37 -3.33 16.44
N LEU A 189 5.49 -2.08 16.01
CA LEU A 189 5.97 -1.75 14.67
C LEU A 189 7.31 -1.06 14.78
N GLU A 190 8.38 -1.80 14.51
CA GLU A 190 9.78 -1.32 14.59
C GLU A 190 10.06 -0.21 13.58
N GLY A 191 9.49 -0.35 12.38
CA GLY A 191 9.77 0.51 11.24
C GLY A 191 10.53 -0.27 10.17
N ASP A 192 10.77 0.36 9.03
CA ASP A 192 11.52 -0.20 7.90
C ASP A 192 12.04 0.97 7.03
N SER A 193 12.59 0.68 5.86
CA SER A 193 12.97 1.67 4.86
C SER A 193 12.39 1.32 3.50
N ARG A 194 12.09 2.34 2.71
CA ARG A 194 11.57 2.16 1.35
C ARG A 194 12.19 3.16 0.39
N LYS A 195 12.54 2.66 -0.80
CA LYS A 195 13.12 3.50 -1.87
C LYS A 195 12.11 4.54 -2.35
N LYS A 196 12.53 5.81 -2.44
CA LYS A 196 11.72 6.91 -2.97
C LYS A 196 11.37 6.66 -4.43
N TYR A 197 12.32 6.20 -5.23
CA TYR A 197 12.12 5.98 -6.66
C TYR A 197 11.94 4.49 -6.98
N ALA A 198 10.95 4.19 -7.81
CA ALA A 198 10.73 2.89 -8.44
C ALA A 198 10.92 3.00 -9.95
N LYS A 199 11.12 1.84 -10.60
CA LYS A 199 11.38 1.76 -12.03
C LYS A 199 10.35 0.85 -12.69
N ALA A 200 9.60 1.40 -13.64
CA ALA A 200 8.80 0.62 -14.56
C ALA A 200 9.69 0.16 -15.72
N SER A 201 9.64 -1.12 -16.05
CA SER A 201 10.45 -1.71 -17.11
C SER A 201 9.58 -2.29 -18.21
N ASN A 202 10.15 -2.45 -19.42
CA ASN A 202 9.44 -2.94 -20.60
C ASN A 202 8.17 -2.14 -20.89
N VAL A 203 8.24 -0.84 -20.67
CA VAL A 203 7.09 0.06 -20.84
C VAL A 203 6.87 0.28 -22.33
N ARG A 204 5.68 -0.08 -22.82
CA ARG A 204 5.31 0.10 -24.22
C ARG A 204 3.83 0.38 -24.39
N MET A 205 3.51 1.23 -25.36
CA MET A 205 2.14 1.41 -25.84
C MET A 205 1.80 0.27 -26.79
N VAL A 206 0.71 -0.44 -26.50
CA VAL A 206 0.23 -1.59 -27.29
C VAL A 206 -0.88 -1.17 -28.24
N GLU A 207 -1.71 -0.21 -27.82
CA GLU A 207 -2.86 0.27 -28.58
C GLU A 207 -3.11 1.75 -28.24
N GLU A 208 -3.54 2.53 -29.22
CA GLU A 208 -4.02 3.89 -29.02
C GLU A 208 -5.36 4.07 -29.73
N GLY A 209 -6.34 4.58 -29.00
CA GLY A 209 -7.62 4.98 -29.54
C GLY A 209 -7.82 6.49 -29.51
N LYS A 210 -9.05 6.92 -29.83
CA LYS A 210 -9.45 8.33 -29.83
C LYS A 210 -9.23 8.96 -28.45
N ASP A 211 -9.72 8.31 -27.40
CA ASP A 211 -9.78 8.78 -26.01
C ASP A 211 -9.10 7.82 -25.02
N TYR A 212 -8.29 6.86 -25.50
CA TYR A 212 -7.62 5.88 -24.64
C TYR A 212 -6.24 5.47 -25.15
N MET A 213 -5.44 4.92 -24.23
CA MET A 213 -4.18 4.21 -24.52
C MET A 213 -4.16 2.90 -23.75
N VAL A 214 -3.61 1.84 -24.37
CA VAL A 214 -3.30 0.58 -23.68
C VAL A 214 -1.79 0.48 -23.50
N LEU A 215 -1.38 0.36 -22.25
CA LEU A 215 0.01 0.31 -21.84
C LEU A 215 0.35 -1.06 -21.27
N LYS A 216 1.52 -1.58 -21.66
CA LYS A 216 2.10 -2.79 -21.09
C LYS A 216 3.42 -2.43 -20.39
N PHE A 217 3.61 -2.91 -19.16
CA PHE A 217 4.82 -2.63 -18.37
C PHE A 217 4.97 -3.63 -17.22
N LYS A 218 6.18 -3.72 -16.65
CA LYS A 218 6.49 -4.52 -15.46
C LYS A 218 6.89 -3.64 -14.29
N LEU A 219 6.37 -3.95 -13.11
CA LEU A 219 6.75 -3.33 -11.84
C LEU A 219 7.27 -4.40 -10.86
N GLY A 220 8.28 -4.01 -10.07
CA GLY A 220 8.77 -4.82 -8.96
C GLY A 220 7.77 -4.90 -7.80
N THR A 221 8.13 -5.66 -6.77
CA THR A 221 7.34 -5.79 -5.55
C THR A 221 7.17 -4.46 -4.83
N GLY A 222 6.06 -4.31 -4.11
CA GLY A 222 5.76 -3.11 -3.33
C GLY A 222 5.47 -1.85 -4.16
N CYS A 223 5.41 -1.92 -5.50
CA CYS A 223 5.08 -0.82 -6.39
C CYS A 223 3.58 -0.80 -6.72
N TYR A 224 3.04 0.39 -7.01
CA TYR A 224 1.63 0.58 -7.37
C TYR A 224 1.50 0.97 -8.84
N ALA A 225 0.74 0.19 -9.62
CA ALA A 225 0.49 0.48 -11.03
C ALA A 225 -0.27 1.80 -11.22
N THR A 226 -1.17 2.13 -10.29
CA THR A 226 -1.91 3.41 -10.29
C THR A 226 -0.98 4.61 -10.20
N GLU A 227 0.05 4.54 -9.34
CA GLU A 227 1.01 5.64 -9.17
C GLU A 227 1.91 5.82 -10.39
N PHE A 228 2.34 4.71 -11.00
CA PHE A 228 3.08 4.77 -12.25
C PHE A 228 2.25 5.42 -13.36
N ILE A 229 1.00 4.96 -13.56
CA ILE A 229 0.12 5.51 -14.58
C ILE A 229 -0.13 7.00 -14.32
N ARG A 230 -0.50 7.39 -13.10
CA ARG A 230 -0.75 8.80 -12.75
C ARG A 230 0.44 9.69 -13.14
N GLN A 231 1.64 9.35 -12.68
CA GLN A 231 2.85 10.12 -12.96
C GLN A 231 3.30 10.07 -14.42
N LEU A 232 2.87 9.07 -15.20
CA LEU A 232 3.16 9.02 -16.64
C LEU A 232 2.35 10.08 -17.40
N PHE A 233 1.12 10.36 -16.97
CA PHE A 233 0.21 11.29 -17.65
C PHE A 233 0.21 12.72 -17.09
N GLU A 234 0.78 12.95 -15.90
CA GLU A 234 1.03 14.29 -15.32
C GLU A 234 2.07 15.09 -16.11
#